data_AF-A0A2S8CHQ0-F1
#
_entry.id   AF-A0A2S8CHQ0-F1
#
_cell.length_a   1.000
_cell.length_b   1.000
_cell.length_c   1.000
_cell.angle_alpha   90.00
_cell.angle_beta   90.00
_cell.angle_gamma   90.00
#
_symmetry.space_group_name_H-M   'P 1'
#
loop_
_entity.id
_entity.type
_entity.pdbx_description
1 polymer ?
#
loop_
_entity_poly.entity_id
_entity_poly.type
_entity_poly.pdbx_seq_one_letter_code
_entity_poly.pdbx_strand_id
1 'polypeptide(L)'
;MSHSLEQPTNNTSTSLRHRLPVRLRHHWKLLIAAIAVCLAIALAFGTSMVRPYITSELVSETVIVNDIDGDAELFDATTHTIDITFDQAEYEEMLSTFREDGEKEYIRADITIDGTLIEDVGLRLKGNSTLQSLSGNSMGGGEGGGPGGMTQLSEDNPEELPWLISFDEYEEGRAYQGMTEIALRPAASGSDVAINEALALELTAESGQVTQDYTFTSVTVNGSESAARIVVDTPDEQWADELGSGVLYKARAGGSLDYLGDDPTDYEDSFKQINAEGAYDLQPVMTLMKFLNESTDEEFAEELDDYVDTESFAKYLATQEILSNNDAMDGPGNNYYLWYDTTEKQFTVLSWDLNMALSGMMGGGGGMGGGMGGMQPDTNTQSEMPALPDDMEMPEGMEMPQMPQDGEMPGGGQMPGGDEREGAGPGGGSDSGILKERFLDNEEFYAMYEQAYSELYEQLIASGYAEETLNELATRAEEAGDEGATTVAESIRSSLASLSETAPQPSAGMGRPDQETTEDV
;
A
#
# COMPACT_ATOMS: atom_id res chain seq x y z
N MET A 1 74.27 -27.23 19.26
CA MET A 1 74.62 -27.07 17.84
C MET A 1 73.97 -28.20 17.05
N SER A 2 72.92 -27.83 16.32
CA SER A 2 72.58 -28.23 14.93
C SER A 2 72.36 -29.69 14.49
N HIS A 3 71.17 -29.86 13.87
CA HIS A 3 70.76 -30.73 12.75
C HIS A 3 70.73 -32.25 13.01
N SER A 4 69.57 -32.93 13.06
CA SER A 4 68.43 -33.05 12.11
C SER A 4 68.86 -33.52 10.72
N LEU A 5 68.50 -34.76 10.35
CA LEU A 5 68.22 -35.27 9.00
C LEU A 5 67.75 -36.74 9.09
N GLU A 6 66.43 -36.95 9.09
CA GLU A 6 65.79 -38.21 8.70
C GLU A 6 65.49 -38.16 7.19
N GLN A 7 65.70 -39.27 6.49
CA GLN A 7 65.27 -39.49 5.10
C GLN A 7 64.49 -40.82 4.98
N PRO A 8 63.63 -40.98 3.95
CA PRO A 8 62.32 -41.62 4.12
C PRO A 8 62.06 -42.83 3.21
N THR A 9 60.81 -43.33 3.34
CA THR A 9 59.97 -44.14 2.44
C THR A 9 60.19 -45.65 2.30
N ASN A 10 59.13 -46.41 2.63
CA ASN A 10 58.30 -47.07 1.62
C ASN A 10 56.98 -47.58 2.23
N ASN A 11 55.87 -46.93 1.90
CA ASN A 11 54.52 -47.41 2.21
C ASN A 11 53.83 -47.77 0.89
N THR A 12 53.54 -49.05 0.70
CA THR A 12 52.85 -49.62 -0.46
C THR A 12 51.42 -49.09 -0.57
N SER A 13 51.06 -48.50 -1.71
CA SER A 13 49.71 -48.01 -1.98
C SER A 13 48.74 -49.16 -2.29
N THR A 14 47.74 -49.35 -1.44
CA THR A 14 46.56 -50.14 -1.76
C THR A 14 45.62 -49.31 -2.65
N SER A 15 45.35 -49.83 -3.84
CA SER A 15 44.40 -49.30 -4.84
C SER A 15 43.05 -48.89 -4.25
N LEU A 16 42.61 -47.67 -4.55
CA LEU A 16 41.32 -47.07 -4.18
C LEU A 16 40.10 -47.92 -4.58
N ARG A 17 40.26 -48.89 -5.48
CA ARG A 17 39.23 -49.83 -5.91
C ARG A 17 38.78 -50.82 -4.82
N HIS A 18 39.30 -50.77 -3.60
CA HIS A 18 38.84 -51.62 -2.49
C HIS A 18 38.14 -50.87 -1.35
N ARG A 19 37.96 -49.55 -1.47
CA ARG A 19 37.28 -48.75 -0.43
C ARG A 19 35.81 -48.42 -0.72
N LEU A 20 35.31 -48.74 -1.91
CA LEU A 20 33.92 -48.48 -2.28
C LEU A 20 33.04 -49.72 -2.05
N PRO A 21 31.88 -49.59 -1.37
CA PRO A 21 30.92 -50.68 -1.15
C PRO A 21 30.50 -51.34 -2.47
N VAL A 22 30.34 -52.67 -2.47
CA VAL A 22 30.01 -53.46 -3.68
C VAL A 22 28.70 -52.99 -4.34
N ARG A 23 27.72 -52.58 -3.53
CA ARG A 23 26.44 -52.02 -4.00
C ARG A 23 26.62 -50.75 -4.82
N LEU A 24 27.57 -49.88 -4.43
CA LEU A 24 27.85 -48.63 -5.15
C LEU A 24 28.44 -48.92 -6.55
N ARG A 25 29.20 -50.00 -6.70
CA ARG A 25 29.79 -50.40 -8.00
C ARG A 25 28.77 -51.03 -8.94
N HIS A 26 27.78 -51.73 -8.40
CA HIS A 26 26.72 -52.33 -9.22
C HIS A 26 25.69 -51.30 -9.70
N HIS A 27 25.41 -50.27 -8.90
CA HIS A 27 24.38 -49.27 -9.21
C HIS A 27 24.93 -47.90 -9.60
N TRP A 28 26.24 -47.75 -9.84
CA TRP A 28 26.84 -46.47 -10.23
C TRP A 28 26.18 -45.82 -11.45
N LYS A 29 25.68 -46.60 -12.41
CA LYS A 29 24.94 -46.09 -13.58
C LYS A 29 23.60 -45.45 -13.19
N LEU A 30 22.89 -46.02 -12.22
CA LEU A 30 21.64 -45.45 -11.71
C LEU A 30 21.92 -44.17 -10.91
N LEU A 31 23.03 -44.15 -10.17
CA LEU A 31 23.47 -42.98 -9.41
C LEU A 31 23.86 -41.83 -10.35
N ILE A 32 24.58 -42.13 -11.43
CA ILE A 32 24.90 -41.16 -12.49
C ILE A 32 23.63 -40.71 -13.21
N ALA A 33 22.69 -41.61 -13.51
CA ALA A 33 21.42 -41.25 -14.14
C ALA A 33 20.57 -40.34 -13.25
N ALA A 34 20.48 -40.63 -11.94
CA ALA A 34 19.77 -39.80 -10.98
C ALA A 34 20.40 -38.40 -10.89
N ILE A 35 21.74 -38.32 -10.79
CA ILE A 35 22.46 -37.03 -10.79
C ILE A 35 22.21 -36.26 -12.09
N ALA A 36 22.22 -36.95 -13.24
CA ALA A 36 21.95 -36.31 -14.54
C ALA A 36 20.51 -35.79 -14.65
N VAL A 37 19.53 -36.51 -14.10
CA VAL A 37 18.13 -36.05 -14.03
C VAL A 37 18.00 -34.86 -13.09
N CYS A 38 18.59 -34.89 -11.90
CA CYS A 38 18.59 -33.76 -10.99
C CYS A 38 19.27 -32.52 -11.60
N LEU A 39 20.40 -32.69 -12.30
CA LEU A 39 21.06 -31.61 -13.02
C LEU A 39 20.21 -31.09 -14.18
N ALA A 40 19.53 -31.96 -14.92
CA ALA A 40 18.64 -31.55 -15.99
C ALA A 40 17.43 -30.75 -15.47
N ILE A 41 16.86 -31.15 -14.32
CA ILE A 41 15.79 -30.42 -13.65
C ILE A 41 16.31 -29.07 -13.13
N ALA A 42 17.47 -29.05 -12.45
CA ALA A 42 18.06 -27.81 -11.96
C ALA A 42 18.48 -26.85 -13.09
N LEU A 43 18.88 -27.36 -14.26
CA LEU A 43 19.19 -26.52 -15.42
C LEU A 43 17.93 -26.05 -16.18
N ALA A 44 16.87 -26.87 -16.21
CA ALA A 44 15.62 -26.54 -16.90
C ALA A 44 14.69 -25.65 -16.06
N PHE A 45 14.71 -25.80 -14.73
CA PHE A 45 13.79 -25.14 -13.79
C PHE A 45 14.50 -24.39 -12.67
N GLY A 46 15.84 -24.36 -12.61
CA GLY A 46 16.56 -23.74 -11.48
C GLY A 46 16.44 -22.22 -11.41
N THR A 47 15.95 -21.57 -12.48
CA THR A 47 15.62 -20.14 -12.53
C THR A 47 14.12 -19.88 -12.47
N SER A 48 13.29 -20.92 -12.39
CA SER A 48 11.83 -20.82 -12.33
C SER A 48 11.37 -21.27 -10.96
N MET A 49 10.79 -20.36 -10.19
CA MET A 49 10.11 -20.73 -8.97
C MET A 49 8.86 -21.52 -9.35
N VAL A 50 8.85 -22.82 -9.08
CA VAL A 50 7.61 -23.60 -9.13
C VAL A 50 6.90 -23.34 -7.80
N ARG A 51 5.98 -22.36 -7.78
CA ARG A 51 4.97 -22.25 -6.71
C ARG A 51 3.90 -23.29 -7.02
N PRO A 52 3.81 -24.41 -6.29
CA PRO A 52 2.69 -25.31 -6.47
C PRO A 52 1.45 -24.59 -5.95
N TYR A 53 0.58 -24.11 -6.84
CA TYR A 53 -0.79 -23.79 -6.46
C TYR A 53 -1.46 -25.11 -6.04
N ILE A 54 -1.59 -25.31 -4.74
CA ILE A 54 -2.12 -26.55 -4.19
C ILE A 54 -3.65 -26.43 -4.23
N THR A 55 -4.30 -27.21 -5.08
CA THR A 55 -5.78 -27.33 -5.11
C THR A 55 -6.37 -28.07 -3.90
N SER A 56 -5.63 -28.17 -2.80
CA SER A 56 -6.07 -28.77 -1.54
C SER A 56 -5.78 -27.80 -0.41
N GLU A 57 -6.80 -27.51 0.39
CA GLU A 57 -6.77 -26.69 1.61
C GLU A 57 -5.50 -26.95 2.44
N LEU A 58 -4.46 -26.18 2.18
CA LEU A 58 -3.40 -25.91 3.12
C LEU A 58 -3.54 -24.43 3.41
N VAL A 59 -4.46 -24.12 4.33
CA VAL A 59 -4.54 -22.81 4.94
C VAL A 59 -3.35 -22.74 5.89
N SER A 60 -2.38 -21.88 5.58
CA SER A 60 -1.47 -21.38 6.62
C SER A 60 -2.31 -20.35 7.38
N GLU A 61 -2.92 -20.79 8.48
CA GLU A 61 -3.60 -19.87 9.40
C GLU A 61 -2.47 -19.28 10.26
N THR A 62 -2.29 -17.95 10.25
CA THR A 62 -1.38 -17.31 11.19
C THR A 62 -1.90 -17.53 12.60
N VAL A 63 -1.32 -18.52 13.27
CA VAL A 63 -1.70 -18.84 14.65
C VAL A 63 -0.93 -17.92 15.57
N ILE A 64 -1.64 -16.96 16.17
CA ILE A 64 -1.12 -16.20 17.30
C ILE A 64 -0.88 -17.18 18.45
N VAL A 65 0.40 -17.45 18.74
CA VAL A 65 0.84 -18.34 19.83
C VAL A 65 1.28 -17.55 21.06
N ASN A 66 1.61 -16.28 20.89
CA ASN A 66 2.02 -15.37 21.94
C ASN A 66 1.39 -13.99 21.74
N ASP A 67 0.21 -13.80 22.31
CA ASP A 67 -0.46 -12.51 22.35
C ASP A 67 -0.01 -11.73 23.58
N ILE A 68 0.61 -10.57 23.37
CA ILE A 68 1.10 -9.70 24.43
C ILE A 68 -0.04 -8.79 24.88
N ASP A 69 -0.47 -8.95 26.13
CA ASP A 69 -1.37 -8.00 26.79
C ASP A 69 -0.68 -6.65 26.98
N GLY A 70 -1.41 -5.55 26.79
CA GLY A 70 -0.97 -4.22 27.22
C GLY A 70 -1.47 -3.84 28.61
N ASP A 71 -0.93 -2.76 29.16
CA ASP A 71 -1.42 -2.16 30.41
C ASP A 71 -2.79 -1.45 30.22
N ALA A 72 -3.12 -1.08 28.98
CA ALA A 72 -4.39 -0.52 28.51
C ALA A 72 -4.70 -1.01 27.08
N GLU A 73 -5.96 -0.97 26.66
CA GLU A 73 -6.36 -1.30 25.28
C GLU A 73 -5.83 -0.22 24.32
N LEU A 74 -5.10 -0.58 23.26
CA LEU A 74 -4.39 0.37 22.41
C LEU A 74 -5.31 1.35 21.69
N PHE A 75 -6.47 0.88 21.23
CA PHE A 75 -7.43 1.70 20.47
C PHE A 75 -8.57 2.23 21.33
N ASP A 76 -8.32 2.46 22.62
CA ASP A 76 -9.28 3.19 23.44
C ASP A 76 -9.24 4.71 23.20
N ALA A 77 -10.15 5.44 23.86
CA ALA A 77 -10.28 6.88 23.66
C ALA A 77 -9.16 7.71 24.33
N THR A 78 -8.25 7.10 25.07
CA THR A 78 -7.18 7.79 25.79
C THR A 78 -6.00 8.12 24.87
N THR A 79 -4.98 8.77 25.42
CA THR A 79 -3.73 9.05 24.72
C THR A 79 -2.67 8.07 25.19
N HIS A 80 -2.00 7.42 24.25
CA HIS A 80 -0.96 6.43 24.53
C HIS A 80 0.44 6.99 24.32
N THR A 81 1.43 6.29 24.86
CA THR A 81 2.84 6.61 24.68
C THR A 81 3.56 5.47 23.97
N ILE A 82 4.37 5.80 22.98
CA ILE A 82 5.17 4.84 22.22
C ILE A 82 6.63 5.30 22.21
N ASP A 83 7.52 4.51 22.80
CA ASP A 83 8.96 4.74 22.73
C ASP A 83 9.60 3.67 21.83
N ILE A 84 10.28 4.08 20.77
CA ILE A 84 10.95 3.20 19.81
C ILE A 84 12.46 3.36 19.97
N THR A 85 13.19 2.24 20.01
CA THR A 85 14.66 2.22 20.00
C THR A 85 15.16 1.24 18.95
N PHE A 86 16.14 1.64 18.14
CA PHE A 86 16.76 0.77 17.14
C PHE A 86 18.25 1.08 16.97
N ASP A 87 18.99 0.21 16.27
CA ASP A 87 20.38 0.47 15.93
C ASP A 87 20.49 1.53 14.82
N GLN A 88 21.25 2.58 15.09
CA GLN A 88 21.40 3.71 14.15
C GLN A 88 22.02 3.30 12.81
N ALA A 89 22.90 2.30 12.79
CA ALA A 89 23.52 1.85 11.54
C ALA A 89 22.54 1.05 10.67
N GLU A 90 21.65 0.26 11.28
CA GLU A 90 20.57 -0.45 10.55
C GLU A 90 19.58 0.55 9.93
N TYR A 91 19.22 1.61 10.66
CA TYR A 91 18.37 2.69 10.15
C TYR A 91 19.00 3.43 8.95
N GLU A 92 20.28 3.78 9.04
CA GLU A 92 21.02 4.41 7.93
C GLU A 92 21.11 3.50 6.70
N GLU A 93 21.29 2.19 6.90
CA GLU A 93 21.30 1.18 5.83
C GLU A 93 19.93 1.05 5.16
N MET A 94 18.85 0.91 5.94
CA MET A 94 17.47 0.87 5.44
C MET A 94 17.15 2.12 4.60
N LEU A 95 17.51 3.32 5.07
CA LEU A 95 17.31 4.55 4.30
C LEU A 95 18.13 4.59 3.01
N SER A 96 19.35 4.04 3.02
CA SER A 96 20.17 3.92 1.81
C SER A 96 19.51 3.00 0.78
N THR A 97 19.06 1.82 1.21
CA THR A 97 18.34 0.85 0.37
C THR A 97 17.07 1.47 -0.22
N PHE A 98 16.29 2.19 0.60
CA PHE A 98 15.11 2.90 0.11
C PHE A 98 15.46 3.96 -0.95
N ARG A 99 16.52 4.75 -0.74
CA ARG A 99 16.93 5.79 -1.71
C ARG A 99 17.48 5.20 -3.01
N GLU A 100 18.16 4.06 -2.94
CA GLU A 100 18.81 3.43 -4.11
C GLU A 100 17.85 2.58 -4.93
N ASP A 101 17.07 1.73 -4.25
CA ASP A 101 16.27 0.69 -4.89
C ASP A 101 14.75 0.88 -4.69
N GLY A 102 14.34 1.80 -3.81
CA GLY A 102 12.94 1.98 -3.42
C GLY A 102 12.42 0.90 -2.46
N GLU A 103 13.28 -0.02 -2.05
CA GLU A 103 12.95 -1.17 -1.20
C GLU A 103 12.83 -0.72 0.28
N LYS A 104 11.79 -1.18 0.97
CA LYS A 104 11.43 -0.77 2.35
C LYS A 104 11.69 -1.94 3.31
N GLU A 105 12.96 -2.18 3.58
CA GLU A 105 13.41 -3.28 4.44
C GLU A 105 13.03 -3.07 5.91
N TYR A 106 12.79 -4.18 6.61
CA TYR A 106 12.62 -4.18 8.06
C TYR A 106 13.98 -4.07 8.77
N ILE A 107 14.01 -3.27 9.84
CA ILE A 107 15.07 -3.26 10.85
C ILE A 107 14.54 -3.76 12.18
N ARG A 108 15.45 -4.22 13.06
CA ARG A 108 15.08 -4.60 14.43
C ARG A 108 14.92 -3.37 15.31
N ALA A 109 13.82 -3.31 16.04
CA ALA A 109 13.58 -2.30 17.05
C ALA A 109 13.03 -2.91 18.34
N ASP A 110 13.19 -2.19 19.44
CA ASP A 110 12.46 -2.40 20.68
C ASP A 110 11.40 -1.30 20.78
N ILE A 111 10.16 -1.68 21.09
CA ILE A 111 9.04 -0.74 21.27
C ILE A 111 8.48 -0.86 22.68
N THR A 112 8.20 0.28 23.31
CA THR A 112 7.49 0.33 24.59
C THR A 112 6.17 1.05 24.40
N ILE A 113 5.05 0.35 24.60
CA ILE A 113 3.69 0.91 24.51
C ILE A 113 3.13 1.00 25.94
N ASP A 114 2.90 2.22 26.43
CA ASP A 114 2.43 2.50 27.79
C ASP A 114 3.21 1.81 28.92
N GLY A 115 4.51 1.63 28.72
CA GLY A 115 5.39 0.94 29.67
C GLY A 115 5.52 -0.58 29.44
N THR A 116 4.76 -1.15 28.50
CA THR A 116 4.90 -2.54 28.06
C THR A 116 5.98 -2.64 26.99
N LEU A 117 7.15 -3.19 27.36
CA LEU A 117 8.27 -3.41 26.43
C LEU A 117 8.03 -4.67 25.59
N ILE A 118 8.21 -4.51 24.28
CA ILE A 118 8.18 -5.56 23.27
C ILE A 118 9.51 -5.47 22.50
N GLU A 119 10.39 -6.44 22.76
CA GLU A 119 11.74 -6.50 22.16
C GLU A 119 11.68 -7.11 20.75
N ASP A 120 12.65 -6.80 19.89
CA ASP A 120 12.81 -7.45 18.58
C ASP A 120 11.57 -7.35 17.66
N VAL A 121 10.92 -6.19 17.57
CA VAL A 121 9.87 -5.92 16.56
C VAL A 121 10.49 -5.53 15.22
N GLY A 122 9.75 -5.78 14.14
CA GLY A 122 10.06 -5.26 12.81
C GLY A 122 9.62 -3.81 12.67
N LEU A 123 10.52 -2.93 12.25
CA LEU A 123 10.22 -1.54 11.92
C LEU A 123 10.61 -1.26 10.47
N ARG A 124 9.71 -0.71 9.64
CA ARG A 124 10.02 -0.29 8.27
C ARG A 124 9.26 0.95 7.84
N LEU A 125 9.80 1.66 6.84
CA LEU A 125 9.12 2.80 6.24
C LEU A 125 7.79 2.40 5.60
N LYS A 126 6.78 3.27 5.71
CA LYS A 126 5.44 3.05 5.14
C LYS A 126 5.04 4.16 4.16
N GLY A 127 4.32 3.76 3.10
CA GLY A 127 3.72 4.66 2.11
C GLY A 127 4.60 4.91 0.89
N ASN A 128 4.01 5.39 -0.21
CA ASN A 128 4.73 5.66 -1.47
C ASN A 128 4.87 7.16 -1.69
N SER A 129 3.74 7.86 -1.87
CA SER A 129 3.69 9.30 -2.10
C SER A 129 4.32 10.10 -0.94
N THR A 130 4.08 9.67 0.29
CA THR A 130 4.62 10.28 1.52
C THR A 130 6.15 10.25 1.55
N LEU A 131 6.76 9.16 1.09
CA LEU A 131 8.22 8.99 1.12
C LEU A 131 8.94 9.65 -0.07
N GLN A 132 8.23 10.20 -1.06
CA GLN A 132 8.86 10.85 -2.23
C GLN A 132 9.78 12.03 -1.85
N SER A 133 9.53 12.67 -0.71
CA SER A 133 10.40 13.72 -0.17
C SER A 133 11.76 13.20 0.31
N LEU A 134 11.84 11.92 0.71
CA LEU A 134 13.05 11.25 1.20
C LEU A 134 13.87 10.59 0.07
N SER A 135 13.24 10.23 -1.05
CA SER A 135 13.92 9.51 -2.15
C SER A 135 14.87 10.37 -2.99
N GLY A 136 15.10 11.64 -2.63
CA GLY A 136 16.05 12.54 -3.30
C GLY A 136 15.64 12.99 -4.71
N ASN A 137 14.53 12.48 -5.25
CA ASN A 137 14.00 12.82 -6.57
C ASN A 137 13.16 14.13 -6.59
N SER A 138 13.14 14.87 -5.49
CA SER A 138 12.44 16.15 -5.40
C SER A 138 13.20 17.22 -6.22
N MET A 139 12.69 17.51 -7.42
CA MET A 139 13.14 18.62 -8.25
C MET A 139 12.91 19.95 -7.52
N GLY A 140 13.93 20.43 -6.82
CA GLY A 140 14.08 21.83 -6.42
C GLY A 140 13.50 22.16 -5.05
N GLY A 141 14.40 22.31 -4.07
CA GLY A 141 14.11 22.91 -2.78
C GLY A 141 13.50 24.31 -2.93
N GLY A 142 12.22 24.39 -2.60
CA GLY A 142 11.54 25.62 -2.19
C GLY A 142 10.99 25.39 -0.79
N GLU A 143 11.21 26.36 0.09
CA GLU A 143 10.71 26.46 1.48
C GLU A 143 9.18 26.65 1.55
N GLY A 144 8.43 25.98 0.67
CA GLY A 144 6.97 26.01 0.60
C GLY A 144 6.48 24.61 0.26
N GLY A 145 5.64 24.07 1.15
CA GLY A 145 5.12 22.70 1.11
C GLY A 145 4.76 22.23 -0.30
N GLY A 146 5.04 20.96 -0.55
CA GLY A 146 4.77 20.33 -1.85
C GLY A 146 3.29 20.48 -2.26
N PRO A 147 2.99 20.37 -3.57
CA PRO A 147 1.62 20.38 -4.05
C PRO A 147 0.79 19.37 -3.26
N GLY A 148 -0.29 19.83 -2.60
CA GLY A 148 -1.24 18.94 -1.92
C GLY A 148 -1.13 18.83 -0.40
N GLY A 149 -0.31 19.64 0.29
CA GLY A 149 -0.27 19.59 1.76
C GLY A 149 0.49 18.37 2.31
N MET A 150 1.50 17.90 1.57
CA MET A 150 2.39 16.84 2.04
C MET A 150 3.46 17.41 2.97
N THR A 151 3.57 16.81 4.16
CA THR A 151 4.58 17.15 5.17
C THR A 151 5.97 16.87 4.63
N GLN A 152 6.90 17.81 4.84
CA GLN A 152 8.29 17.62 4.46
C GLN A 152 8.95 16.69 5.48
N LEU A 153 9.19 15.45 5.10
CA LEU A 153 9.85 14.48 5.97
C LEU A 153 11.35 14.74 6.03
N SER A 154 11.92 14.45 7.18
CA SER A 154 13.36 14.48 7.41
C SER A 154 13.81 13.16 8.00
N GLU A 155 14.85 12.58 7.42
CA GLU A 155 15.53 11.40 7.94
C GLU A 155 16.27 11.69 9.26
N ASP A 156 16.52 12.96 9.58
CA ASP A 156 17.05 13.40 10.87
C ASP A 156 15.99 13.41 11.99
N ASN A 157 14.70 13.29 11.64
CA ASN A 157 13.56 13.28 12.57
C ASN A 157 12.78 11.94 12.43
N PRO A 158 13.34 10.80 12.86
CA PRO A 158 12.72 9.49 12.68
C PRO A 158 11.34 9.36 13.36
N GLU A 159 11.06 10.12 14.42
CA GLU A 159 9.75 10.23 15.06
C GLU A 159 8.67 10.84 14.16
N GLU A 160 9.07 11.57 13.12
CA GLU A 160 8.16 12.17 12.14
C GLU A 160 7.93 11.26 10.92
N LEU A 161 8.68 10.16 10.78
CA LEU A 161 8.57 9.28 9.62
C LEU A 161 7.37 8.33 9.73
N PRO A 162 6.74 7.96 8.60
CA PRO A 162 5.68 6.96 8.59
C PRO A 162 6.26 5.56 8.78
N TRP A 163 5.77 4.84 9.78
CA TRP A 163 6.26 3.50 10.14
C TRP A 163 5.18 2.45 9.97
N LEU A 164 5.57 1.26 9.54
CA LEU A 164 4.85 0.03 9.82
C LEU A 164 5.65 -0.73 10.88
N ILE A 165 4.96 -1.16 11.92
CA ILE A 165 5.52 -1.89 13.06
C ILE A 165 4.90 -3.27 13.01
N SER A 166 5.72 -4.30 12.78
CA SER A 166 5.31 -5.70 12.82
C SER A 166 5.82 -6.34 14.11
N PHE A 167 4.90 -6.94 14.86
CA PHE A 167 5.22 -7.67 16.08
C PHE A 167 5.74 -9.07 15.78
N ASP A 168 5.42 -9.68 14.65
CA ASP A 168 5.80 -11.06 14.32
C ASP A 168 6.97 -11.20 13.34
N GLU A 169 7.44 -10.11 12.71
CA GLU A 169 8.53 -10.11 11.72
C GLU A 169 9.76 -10.94 12.14
N TYR A 170 10.15 -10.84 13.40
CA TYR A 170 11.30 -11.58 13.95
C TYR A 170 10.95 -12.64 14.99
N GLU A 171 9.67 -12.79 15.33
CA GLU A 171 9.14 -13.72 16.32
C GLU A 171 7.77 -14.25 15.85
N GLU A 172 7.79 -15.29 15.01
CA GLU A 172 6.61 -15.88 14.37
C GLU A 172 5.47 -16.19 15.37
N GLY A 173 4.26 -15.72 15.05
CA GLY A 173 3.05 -15.92 15.85
C GLY A 173 2.97 -15.06 17.12
N ARG A 174 3.76 -13.98 17.21
CA ARG A 174 3.59 -12.95 18.23
C ARG A 174 2.59 -11.88 17.78
N ALA A 175 1.71 -11.48 18.68
CA ALA A 175 0.82 -10.34 18.48
C ALA A 175 0.89 -9.40 19.69
N TYR A 176 0.38 -8.19 19.53
CA TYR A 176 0.07 -7.27 20.62
C TYR A 176 -1.42 -6.99 20.60
N GLN A 177 -2.14 -7.44 21.63
CA GLN A 177 -3.60 -7.32 21.72
C GLN A 177 -4.32 -7.83 20.47
N GLY A 178 -3.88 -8.98 19.96
CA GLY A 178 -4.42 -9.60 18.73
C GLY A 178 -3.84 -9.06 17.42
N MET A 179 -3.21 -7.89 17.39
CA MET A 179 -2.64 -7.32 16.15
C MET A 179 -1.24 -7.86 15.88
N THR A 180 -0.94 -8.24 14.64
CA THR A 180 0.45 -8.53 14.23
C THR A 180 1.13 -7.29 13.66
N GLU A 181 0.39 -6.31 13.16
CA GLU A 181 0.94 -5.06 12.62
C GLU A 181 0.14 -3.82 13.03
N ILE A 182 0.84 -2.71 13.31
CA ILE A 182 0.25 -1.37 13.43
C ILE A 182 0.98 -0.35 12.56
N ALA A 183 0.25 0.68 12.10
CA ALA A 183 0.80 1.74 11.27
C ALA A 183 0.87 3.07 12.03
N LEU A 184 2.08 3.65 12.09
CA LEU A 184 2.26 5.03 12.54
C LEU A 184 2.20 5.98 11.34
N ARG A 185 1.15 6.79 11.27
CA ARG A 185 0.91 7.73 10.17
C ARG A 185 1.82 8.95 10.29
N PRO A 186 2.27 9.55 9.17
CA PRO A 186 3.06 10.79 9.20
C PRO A 186 2.27 11.94 9.84
N ALA A 187 2.98 12.99 10.28
CA ALA A 187 2.33 14.26 10.61
C ALA A 187 1.66 14.83 9.35
N ALA A 188 0.60 15.61 9.53
CA ALA A 188 -0.13 16.25 8.44
C ALA A 188 0.31 17.71 8.25
N SER A 189 0.08 18.29 7.07
CA SER A 189 0.40 19.72 6.90
C SER A 189 -0.45 20.60 7.82
N GLY A 190 0.21 21.24 8.78
CA GLY A 190 -0.42 22.17 9.73
C GLY A 190 -0.98 21.52 11.00
N SER A 191 -0.78 20.21 11.19
CA SER A 191 -1.16 19.46 12.40
C SER A 191 -0.17 18.31 12.61
N ASP A 192 0.31 18.11 13.83
CA ASP A 192 1.22 17.01 14.12
C ASP A 192 0.52 15.64 14.00
N VAL A 193 -0.80 15.59 14.22
CA VAL A 193 -1.65 14.42 13.94
C VAL A 193 -2.61 14.63 12.79
N ALA A 194 -2.83 13.59 11.99
CA ALA A 194 -3.80 13.60 10.89
C ALA A 194 -5.25 13.53 11.40
N ILE A 195 -5.76 14.59 12.04
CA ILE A 195 -7.16 14.68 12.52
C ILE A 195 -8.18 14.44 11.41
N ASN A 196 -7.83 14.81 10.18
CA ASN A 196 -8.66 14.54 9.02
C ASN A 196 -8.85 13.03 8.78
N GLU A 197 -7.82 12.21 9.00
CA GLU A 197 -7.90 10.75 8.93
C GLU A 197 -8.74 10.20 10.07
N ALA A 198 -8.50 10.64 11.31
CA ALA A 198 -9.29 10.23 12.47
C ALA A 198 -10.79 10.50 12.26
N LEU A 199 -11.15 11.70 11.79
CA LEU A 199 -12.55 12.02 11.49
C LEU A 199 -13.07 11.14 10.34
N ALA A 200 -12.29 10.90 9.30
CA ALA A 200 -12.70 10.07 8.18
C ALA A 200 -12.97 8.62 8.60
N LEU A 201 -12.17 8.06 9.52
CA LEU A 201 -12.39 6.75 10.12
C LEU A 201 -13.68 6.73 10.95
N GLU A 202 -13.90 7.71 11.83
CA GLU A 202 -15.14 7.82 12.63
C GLU A 202 -16.40 7.92 11.75
N LEU A 203 -16.36 8.75 10.70
CA LEU A 203 -17.49 8.90 9.78
C LEU A 203 -17.73 7.62 8.97
N THR A 204 -16.67 6.88 8.62
CA THR A 204 -16.80 5.58 7.96
C THR A 204 -17.43 4.55 8.91
N ALA A 205 -16.99 4.49 10.16
CA ALA A 205 -17.55 3.62 11.18
C ALA A 205 -19.02 3.95 11.48
N GLU A 206 -19.37 5.22 11.67
CA GLU A 206 -20.76 5.67 11.90
C GLU A 206 -21.65 5.38 10.69
N SER A 207 -21.10 5.42 9.47
CA SER A 207 -21.81 4.95 8.28
C SER A 207 -22.08 3.45 8.29
N GLY A 208 -21.65 2.69 9.31
CA GLY A 208 -21.83 1.24 9.41
C GLY A 208 -20.98 0.45 8.42
N GLN A 209 -19.93 1.07 7.87
CA GLN A 209 -18.92 0.40 7.06
C GLN A 209 -17.78 -0.06 7.95
N VAL A 210 -17.24 -1.23 7.63
CA VAL A 210 -16.04 -1.76 8.27
C VAL A 210 -14.87 -0.83 7.98
N THR A 211 -14.14 -0.45 9.02
CA THR A 211 -12.98 0.46 8.92
C THR A 211 -11.96 0.14 10.01
N GLN A 212 -10.84 0.85 10.01
CA GLN A 212 -9.74 0.63 10.93
C GLN A 212 -9.94 1.42 12.23
N ASP A 213 -9.54 0.81 13.34
CA ASP A 213 -9.42 1.51 14.62
C ASP A 213 -8.18 2.42 14.62
N TYR A 214 -8.20 3.44 15.48
CA TYR A 214 -7.09 4.38 15.60
C TYR A 214 -6.98 4.95 17.01
N THR A 215 -5.81 5.48 17.33
CA THR A 215 -5.60 6.26 18.56
C THR A 215 -4.56 7.36 18.38
N PHE A 216 -4.61 8.36 19.26
CA PHE A 216 -3.58 9.39 19.33
C PHE A 216 -2.49 8.97 20.31
N THR A 217 -1.25 9.19 19.90
CA THR A 217 -0.05 8.76 20.61
C THR A 217 0.97 9.89 20.72
N SER A 218 1.79 9.84 21.76
CA SER A 218 3.03 10.62 21.83
C SER A 218 4.20 9.66 21.59
N VAL A 219 5.00 9.94 20.57
CA VAL A 219 6.04 9.03 20.08
C VAL A 219 7.42 9.61 20.32
N THR A 220 8.33 8.80 20.86
CA THR A 220 9.76 9.11 20.87
C THR A 220 10.54 8.04 20.12
N VAL A 221 11.63 8.44 19.47
CA VAL A 221 12.53 7.52 18.77
C VAL A 221 13.96 7.77 19.19
N ASN A 222 14.66 6.75 19.69
CA ASN A 222 16.05 6.85 20.16
C ASN A 222 16.29 8.00 21.17
N GLY A 223 15.26 8.35 21.96
CA GLY A 223 15.31 9.44 22.93
C GLY A 223 15.19 10.85 22.33
N SER A 224 14.58 10.97 21.15
CA SER A 224 14.16 12.23 20.53
C SER A 224 13.21 13.05 21.43
N GLU A 225 12.87 14.26 21.00
CA GLU A 225 11.69 14.93 21.52
C GLU A 225 10.42 14.18 21.11
N SER A 226 9.36 14.34 21.89
CA SER A 226 8.09 13.63 21.67
C SER A 226 7.32 14.28 20.53
N ALA A 227 6.84 13.48 19.57
CA ALA A 227 5.98 13.90 18.49
C ALA A 227 4.57 13.32 18.67
N ALA A 228 3.54 14.15 18.54
CA ALA A 228 2.15 13.67 18.52
C ALA A 228 1.88 12.94 17.19
N ARG A 229 1.32 11.74 17.24
CA ARG A 229 1.09 10.87 16.06
C ARG A 229 -0.22 10.09 16.18
N ILE A 230 -0.80 9.74 15.04
CA ILE A 230 -1.92 8.77 15.01
C ILE A 230 -1.35 7.39 14.68
N VAL A 231 -1.75 6.41 15.49
CA VAL A 231 -1.58 4.98 15.18
C VAL A 231 -2.90 4.48 14.62
N VAL A 232 -2.83 3.71 13.55
CA VAL A 232 -3.98 3.10 12.88
C VAL A 232 -3.76 1.60 12.83
N ASP A 233 -4.84 0.86 13.09
CA ASP A 233 -4.88 -0.59 12.91
C ASP A 233 -4.58 -0.96 11.45
N THR A 234 -3.90 -2.08 11.26
CA THR A 234 -3.56 -2.57 9.93
C THR A 234 -4.43 -3.77 9.62
N PRO A 235 -5.17 -3.80 8.48
CA PRO A 235 -5.93 -4.97 8.05
C PRO A 235 -5.01 -6.17 7.72
N ASP A 236 -4.57 -6.85 8.77
CA ASP A 236 -3.75 -8.05 8.76
C ASP A 236 -4.64 -9.32 8.68
N GLU A 237 -4.03 -10.49 8.86
CA GLU A 237 -4.77 -11.76 8.82
C GLU A 237 -5.81 -11.86 9.94
N GLN A 238 -5.48 -11.41 11.15
CA GLN A 238 -6.38 -11.48 12.30
C GLN A 238 -7.58 -10.54 12.10
N TRP A 239 -7.33 -9.33 11.60
CA TRP A 239 -8.38 -8.39 11.23
C TRP A 239 -9.32 -8.99 10.18
N ALA A 240 -8.78 -9.65 9.16
CA ALA A 240 -9.58 -10.34 8.14
C ALA A 240 -10.43 -11.47 8.74
N ASP A 241 -9.89 -12.24 9.68
CA ASP A 241 -10.60 -13.34 10.33
C ASP A 241 -11.76 -12.87 11.22
N GLU A 242 -11.67 -11.65 11.77
CA GLU A 242 -12.76 -11.02 12.55
C GLU A 242 -13.94 -10.59 11.69
N LEU A 243 -13.73 -10.32 10.40
CA LEU A 243 -14.82 -10.06 9.44
C LEU A 243 -15.67 -11.30 9.16
N GLY A 244 -15.13 -12.48 9.41
CA GLY A 244 -15.80 -13.75 9.26
C GLY A 244 -15.19 -14.62 8.17
N SER A 245 -16.03 -15.39 7.46
CA SER A 245 -15.56 -16.37 6.48
C SER A 245 -15.29 -15.72 5.13
N GLY A 246 -14.09 -15.20 4.93
CA GLY A 246 -13.72 -14.58 3.66
C GLY A 246 -12.23 -14.45 3.41
N VAL A 247 -11.90 -13.81 2.29
CA VAL A 247 -10.53 -13.54 1.87
C VAL A 247 -10.36 -12.05 1.64
N LEU A 248 -9.35 -11.48 2.28
CA LEU A 248 -9.02 -10.07 2.17
C LEU A 248 -7.90 -9.87 1.15
N TYR A 249 -8.12 -8.98 0.18
CA TYR A 249 -7.14 -8.58 -0.82
C TYR A 249 -6.85 -7.09 -0.72
N LYS A 250 -5.60 -6.73 -0.55
CA LYS A 250 -5.14 -5.34 -0.58
C LYS A 250 -4.83 -4.91 -2.00
N ALA A 251 -5.42 -3.81 -2.46
CA ALA A 251 -5.00 -3.20 -3.72
C ALA A 251 -3.60 -2.56 -3.57
N ARG A 252 -2.76 -2.72 -4.58
CA ARG A 252 -1.42 -2.14 -4.63
C ARG A 252 -1.44 -0.81 -5.39
N ALA A 253 -0.58 0.10 -4.97
CA ALA A 253 -0.36 1.36 -5.67
C ALA A 253 0.09 1.06 -7.13
N GLY A 254 -0.58 1.66 -8.10
CA GLY A 254 -0.35 1.38 -9.52
C GLY A 254 -0.99 0.09 -10.06
N GLY A 255 -1.66 -0.68 -9.22
CA GLY A 255 -2.50 -1.80 -9.64
C GLY A 255 -3.70 -1.35 -10.49
N SER A 256 -4.31 -2.30 -11.19
CA SER A 256 -5.53 -2.07 -11.97
C SER A 256 -6.56 -3.18 -11.75
N LEU A 257 -7.79 -2.92 -12.20
CA LEU A 257 -8.85 -3.92 -12.29
C LEU A 257 -8.91 -4.57 -13.69
N ASP A 258 -7.81 -4.51 -14.44
CA ASP A 258 -7.72 -5.10 -15.78
C ASP A 258 -7.69 -6.63 -15.72
N TYR A 259 -8.32 -7.26 -16.70
CA TYR A 259 -8.18 -8.69 -16.89
C TYR A 259 -6.89 -9.02 -17.67
N LEU A 260 -5.89 -9.56 -16.97
CA LEU A 260 -4.56 -9.90 -17.50
C LEU A 260 -4.45 -11.33 -18.07
N GLY A 261 -5.40 -12.22 -17.75
CA GLY A 261 -5.45 -13.60 -18.26
C GLY A 261 -5.76 -14.62 -17.17
N ASP A 262 -5.48 -15.89 -17.44
CA ASP A 262 -5.77 -16.98 -16.50
C ASP A 262 -4.56 -17.33 -15.58
N ASP A 263 -3.47 -16.55 -15.60
CA ASP A 263 -2.29 -16.76 -14.76
C ASP A 263 -2.34 -15.85 -13.51
N PRO A 264 -2.50 -16.41 -12.29
CA PRO A 264 -2.58 -15.60 -11.06
C PRO A 264 -1.33 -14.76 -10.81
N THR A 265 -0.14 -15.16 -11.27
CA THR A 265 1.07 -14.37 -11.01
C THR A 265 1.05 -13.01 -11.68
N ASP A 266 0.28 -12.85 -12.76
CA ASP A 266 0.15 -11.57 -13.46
C ASP A 266 -0.59 -10.52 -12.62
N TYR A 267 -1.33 -10.95 -11.59
CA TYR A 267 -2.15 -10.10 -10.73
C TYR A 267 -1.45 -9.71 -9.42
N GLU A 268 -0.29 -10.31 -9.11
CA GLU A 268 0.45 -10.03 -7.87
C GLU A 268 0.88 -8.55 -7.81
N ASP A 269 1.14 -7.89 -8.93
CA ASP A 269 1.46 -6.45 -8.96
C ASP A 269 0.25 -5.55 -8.62
N SER A 270 -0.98 -6.07 -8.77
CA SER A 270 -2.21 -5.32 -8.48
C SER A 270 -2.81 -5.62 -7.11
N PHE A 271 -2.66 -6.86 -6.62
CA PHE A 271 -3.25 -7.29 -5.35
C PHE A 271 -2.29 -8.11 -4.51
N LYS A 272 -2.27 -7.83 -3.21
CA LYS A 272 -1.72 -8.71 -2.17
C LYS A 272 -2.88 -9.42 -1.49
N GLN A 273 -2.90 -10.75 -1.50
CA GLN A 273 -3.79 -11.50 -0.62
C GLN A 273 -3.26 -11.40 0.81
N ILE A 274 -4.14 -11.15 1.78
CA ILE A 274 -3.76 -10.97 3.19
C ILE A 274 -3.89 -12.30 3.94
N ASN A 275 -5.06 -12.92 3.92
CA ASN A 275 -5.32 -14.19 4.63
C ASN A 275 -5.64 -15.33 3.66
N ALA A 276 -5.70 -16.57 4.17
CA ALA A 276 -6.11 -17.76 3.42
C ALA A 276 -5.23 -18.06 2.17
N GLU A 277 -3.95 -17.71 2.21
CA GLU A 277 -3.00 -18.03 1.14
C GLU A 277 -2.98 -19.54 0.84
N GLY A 278 -2.94 -19.90 -0.44
CA GLY A 278 -2.98 -21.30 -0.89
C GLY A 278 -4.36 -21.96 -0.87
N ALA A 279 -5.40 -21.31 -0.32
CA ALA A 279 -6.77 -21.82 -0.36
C ALA A 279 -7.58 -21.22 -1.52
N TYR A 280 -7.54 -19.89 -1.68
CA TYR A 280 -8.26 -19.17 -2.73
C TYR A 280 -7.32 -18.54 -3.77
N ASP A 281 -6.11 -18.17 -3.35
CA ASP A 281 -5.15 -17.42 -4.16
C ASP A 281 -5.83 -16.17 -4.79
N LEU A 282 -5.33 -15.68 -5.92
CA LEU A 282 -5.92 -14.53 -6.62
C LEU A 282 -7.14 -14.90 -7.49
N GLN A 283 -7.69 -16.11 -7.40
CA GLN A 283 -8.80 -16.54 -8.26
C GLN A 283 -10.09 -15.70 -8.13
N PRO A 284 -10.55 -15.32 -6.92
CA PRO A 284 -11.71 -14.44 -6.79
C PRO A 284 -11.53 -13.10 -7.50
N VAL A 285 -10.39 -12.43 -7.31
CA VAL A 285 -10.13 -11.12 -7.95
C VAL A 285 -10.00 -11.24 -9.47
N MET A 286 -9.36 -12.30 -9.97
CA MET A 286 -9.31 -12.60 -11.41
C MET A 286 -10.70 -12.80 -12.01
N THR A 287 -11.58 -13.49 -11.28
CA THR A 287 -12.96 -13.75 -11.70
C THR A 287 -13.76 -12.46 -11.81
N LEU A 288 -13.66 -11.58 -10.80
CA LEU A 288 -14.27 -10.26 -10.84
C LEU A 288 -13.74 -9.44 -12.01
N MET A 289 -12.42 -9.33 -12.18
CA MET A 289 -11.84 -8.52 -13.25
C MET A 289 -12.24 -9.01 -14.63
N LYS A 290 -12.29 -10.33 -14.84
CA LYS A 290 -12.79 -10.90 -16.08
C LYS A 290 -14.22 -10.45 -16.37
N PHE A 291 -15.10 -10.55 -15.38
CA PHE A 291 -16.48 -10.09 -15.50
C PHE A 291 -16.54 -8.60 -15.84
N LEU A 292 -15.80 -7.74 -15.11
CA LEU A 292 -15.79 -6.30 -15.34
C LEU A 292 -15.32 -5.90 -16.74
N ASN A 293 -14.36 -6.64 -17.30
CA ASN A 293 -13.74 -6.32 -18.59
C ASN A 293 -14.43 -6.98 -19.80
N GLU A 294 -15.05 -8.15 -19.62
CA GLU A 294 -15.61 -8.94 -20.74
C GLU A 294 -17.14 -8.86 -20.84
N SER A 295 -17.86 -8.48 -19.78
CA SER A 295 -19.33 -8.36 -19.80
C SER A 295 -19.80 -7.16 -20.63
N THR A 296 -20.94 -7.30 -21.30
CA THR A 296 -21.65 -6.13 -21.87
C THR A 296 -22.25 -5.26 -20.76
N ASP A 297 -22.73 -4.06 -21.10
CA ASP A 297 -23.39 -3.19 -20.13
C ASP A 297 -24.70 -3.79 -19.61
N GLU A 298 -25.42 -4.53 -20.46
CA GLU A 298 -26.60 -5.28 -20.05
C GLU A 298 -26.24 -6.44 -19.10
N GLU A 299 -25.20 -7.23 -19.41
CA GLU A 299 -24.73 -8.31 -18.53
C GLU A 299 -24.22 -7.76 -17.20
N PHE A 300 -23.49 -6.64 -17.22
CA PHE A 300 -23.03 -5.95 -16.00
C PHE A 300 -24.21 -5.50 -15.13
N ALA A 301 -25.22 -4.87 -15.73
CA ALA A 301 -26.40 -4.42 -15.00
C ALA A 301 -27.19 -5.58 -14.37
N GLU A 302 -27.28 -6.72 -15.07
CA GLU A 302 -28.05 -7.88 -14.61
C GLU A 302 -27.29 -8.76 -13.60
N GLU A 303 -25.96 -8.83 -13.70
CA GLU A 303 -25.16 -9.85 -12.99
C GLU A 303 -24.13 -9.28 -12.00
N LEU A 304 -23.96 -7.95 -11.87
CA LEU A 304 -22.97 -7.39 -10.94
C LEU A 304 -23.17 -7.86 -9.49
N ASP A 305 -24.43 -8.01 -9.06
CA ASP A 305 -24.79 -8.52 -7.73
C ASP A 305 -24.30 -9.95 -7.49
N ASP A 306 -23.95 -10.74 -8.50
CA ASP A 306 -23.34 -12.06 -8.29
C ASP A 306 -21.86 -11.97 -7.89
N TYR A 307 -21.24 -10.80 -8.01
CA TYR A 307 -19.80 -10.58 -7.77
C TYR A 307 -19.51 -9.52 -6.71
N VAL A 308 -20.35 -8.49 -6.57
CA VAL A 308 -20.13 -7.36 -5.66
C VAL A 308 -21.43 -7.11 -4.88
N ASP A 309 -21.32 -6.82 -3.59
CA ASP A 309 -22.44 -6.26 -2.82
C ASP A 309 -22.67 -4.81 -3.27
N THR A 310 -23.66 -4.60 -4.16
CA THR A 310 -23.91 -3.30 -4.80
C THR A 310 -24.44 -2.25 -3.83
N GLU A 311 -25.20 -2.64 -2.80
CA GLU A 311 -25.66 -1.72 -1.76
C GLU A 311 -24.47 -1.22 -0.93
N SER A 312 -23.58 -2.12 -0.51
CA SER A 312 -22.35 -1.76 0.20
C SER A 312 -21.43 -0.91 -0.68
N PHE A 313 -21.34 -1.21 -1.98
CA PHE A 313 -20.51 -0.44 -2.90
C PHE A 313 -21.06 0.98 -3.16
N ALA A 314 -22.37 1.14 -3.35
CA ALA A 314 -23.00 2.45 -3.44
C ALA A 314 -22.74 3.30 -2.19
N LYS A 315 -22.79 2.68 -1.01
CA LYS A 315 -22.50 3.33 0.28
C LYS A 315 -21.03 3.72 0.42
N TYR A 316 -20.12 2.86 -0.01
CA TYR A 316 -18.69 3.16 -0.08
C TYR A 316 -18.43 4.39 -0.96
N LEU A 317 -18.97 4.43 -2.17
CA LEU A 317 -18.81 5.56 -3.09
C LEU A 317 -19.35 6.87 -2.49
N ALA A 318 -20.55 6.80 -1.89
CA ALA A 318 -21.17 7.94 -1.23
C ALA A 318 -20.34 8.47 -0.04
N THR A 319 -19.77 7.57 0.77
CA THR A 319 -18.86 7.96 1.86
C THR A 319 -17.59 8.61 1.32
N GLN A 320 -16.95 8.04 0.29
CA GLN A 320 -15.74 8.65 -0.30
C GLN A 320 -16.02 10.05 -0.87
N GLU A 321 -17.22 10.29 -1.42
CA GLU A 321 -17.64 11.61 -1.90
C GLU A 321 -17.83 12.61 -0.75
N ILE A 322 -18.54 12.23 0.32
CA ILE A 322 -18.73 13.07 1.52
C ILE A 322 -17.37 13.43 2.15
N LEU A 323 -16.45 12.48 2.19
CA LEU A 323 -15.08 12.67 2.66
C LEU A 323 -14.20 13.45 1.67
N SER A 324 -14.68 13.66 0.43
CA SER A 324 -13.91 14.24 -0.68
C SER A 324 -12.53 13.59 -0.83
N ASN A 325 -12.51 12.27 -0.73
CA ASN A 325 -11.28 11.47 -0.81
C ASN A 325 -10.91 11.22 -2.28
N ASN A 326 -9.98 12.01 -2.80
CA ASN A 326 -9.49 11.87 -4.17
C ASN A 326 -8.42 10.78 -4.32
N ASP A 327 -8.00 10.16 -3.21
CA ASP A 327 -7.01 9.08 -3.19
C ASP A 327 -7.64 7.73 -2.80
N ALA A 328 -8.95 7.59 -3.01
CA ALA A 328 -9.70 6.34 -2.82
C ALA A 328 -9.35 5.31 -3.92
N MET A 329 -10.24 4.35 -4.18
CA MET A 329 -9.95 3.24 -5.11
C MET A 329 -9.60 3.65 -6.54
N ASP A 330 -10.16 4.76 -7.04
CA ASP A 330 -9.87 5.32 -8.37
C ASP A 330 -8.83 6.46 -8.32
N GLY A 331 -8.25 6.69 -7.15
CA GLY A 331 -7.19 7.66 -6.93
C GLY A 331 -5.78 7.07 -7.18
N PRO A 332 -4.75 7.92 -7.29
CA PRO A 332 -3.38 7.50 -7.59
C PRO A 332 -2.79 6.44 -6.63
N GLY A 333 -3.24 6.43 -5.37
CA GLY A 333 -2.80 5.48 -4.35
C GLY A 333 -3.46 4.10 -4.43
N ASN A 334 -4.62 3.97 -5.08
CA ASN A 334 -5.48 2.78 -5.03
C ASN A 334 -5.73 2.31 -3.59
N ASN A 335 -6.12 3.22 -2.68
CA ASN A 335 -6.18 2.90 -1.26
C ASN A 335 -7.49 2.20 -0.87
N TYR A 336 -7.58 0.90 -1.13
CA TYR A 336 -8.70 0.06 -0.73
C TYR A 336 -8.30 -1.40 -0.52
N TYR A 337 -9.16 -2.14 0.18
CA TYR A 337 -9.18 -3.59 0.18
C TYR A 337 -10.46 -4.12 -0.49
N LEU A 338 -10.39 -5.34 -0.99
CA LEU A 338 -11.51 -6.15 -1.40
C LEU A 338 -11.69 -7.29 -0.40
N TRP A 339 -12.81 -7.31 0.29
CA TRP A 339 -13.23 -8.44 1.11
C TRP A 339 -14.12 -9.37 0.29
N TYR A 340 -13.67 -10.60 0.05
CA TYR A 340 -14.44 -11.64 -0.62
C TYR A 340 -15.14 -12.51 0.42
N ASP A 341 -16.46 -12.34 0.59
CA ASP A 341 -17.24 -13.25 1.43
C ASP A 341 -17.35 -14.61 0.75
N THR A 342 -16.86 -15.67 1.41
CA THR A 342 -16.82 -17.01 0.80
C THR A 342 -18.15 -17.77 0.86
N THR A 343 -19.11 -17.26 1.64
CA THR A 343 -20.48 -17.77 1.75
C THR A 343 -21.36 -17.18 0.66
N GLU A 344 -21.44 -15.86 0.59
CA GLU A 344 -22.26 -15.12 -0.38
C GLU A 344 -21.56 -15.01 -1.75
N LYS A 345 -20.23 -15.15 -1.78
CA LYS A 345 -19.38 -15.06 -2.97
C LYS A 345 -19.37 -13.69 -3.63
N GLN A 346 -19.59 -12.66 -2.82
CA GLN A 346 -19.57 -11.26 -3.23
C GLN A 346 -18.38 -10.54 -2.62
N PHE A 347 -17.91 -9.52 -3.33
CA PHE A 347 -16.93 -8.57 -2.85
C PHE A 347 -17.59 -7.39 -2.14
N THR A 348 -16.98 -6.95 -1.04
CA THR A 348 -17.21 -5.64 -0.44
C THR A 348 -15.92 -4.82 -0.56
N VAL A 349 -16.04 -3.55 -0.94
CA VAL A 349 -14.91 -2.61 -0.99
C VAL A 349 -14.74 -1.96 0.38
N LEU A 350 -13.54 -2.00 0.92
CA LEU A 350 -13.20 -1.47 2.23
C LEU A 350 -12.22 -0.30 2.08
N SER A 351 -12.51 0.81 2.74
CA SER A 351 -11.64 1.99 2.73
C SER A 351 -10.29 1.70 3.38
N TRP A 352 -9.24 2.33 2.83
CA TRP A 352 -7.90 2.32 3.38
C TRP A 352 -7.25 3.69 3.17
N ASP A 353 -6.25 4.00 3.99
CA ASP A 353 -5.40 5.20 3.89
C ASP A 353 -6.20 6.50 3.69
N LEU A 354 -7.04 6.84 4.67
CA LEU A 354 -7.88 8.04 4.63
C LEU A 354 -7.10 9.31 5.01
N ASN A 355 -5.76 9.26 5.00
CA ASN A 355 -4.89 10.38 5.36
C ASN A 355 -5.04 11.59 4.42
N MET A 356 -5.57 11.39 3.21
CA MET A 356 -5.89 12.44 2.25
C MET A 356 -7.38 12.79 2.20
N ALA A 357 -8.23 12.09 2.95
CA ALA A 357 -9.63 12.46 3.10
C ALA A 357 -9.75 13.84 3.76
N LEU A 358 -10.71 14.65 3.33
CA LEU A 358 -11.00 16.01 3.80
C LEU A 358 -9.84 17.02 3.62
N SER A 359 -8.66 16.60 3.15
CA SER A 359 -7.46 17.44 3.04
C SER A 359 -7.48 18.35 1.80
N GLY A 360 -8.07 17.88 0.69
CA GLY A 360 -8.26 18.65 -0.54
C GLY A 360 -9.15 19.89 -0.38
N MET A 361 -9.85 20.00 0.75
CA MET A 361 -10.69 21.15 1.12
C MET A 361 -9.94 22.21 1.94
N MET A 362 -8.72 21.89 2.41
CA MET A 362 -7.88 22.74 3.28
C MET A 362 -7.06 23.78 2.50
N GLY A 363 -6.96 23.64 1.18
CA GLY A 363 -6.32 24.60 0.27
C GLY A 363 -7.34 25.60 -0.28
N GLY A 364 -7.44 26.78 0.34
CA GLY A 364 -8.39 27.82 -0.06
C GLY A 364 -8.38 28.14 -1.56
N GLY A 365 -9.36 27.59 -2.28
CA GLY A 365 -9.62 27.81 -3.70
C GLY A 365 -10.66 26.83 -4.18
N GLY A 366 -11.88 27.31 -4.45
CA GLY A 366 -13.05 26.49 -4.71
C GLY A 366 -12.89 25.40 -5.77
N GLY A 367 -13.74 24.38 -5.64
CA GLY A 367 -13.83 23.19 -6.46
C GLY A 367 -13.29 23.32 -7.88
N MET A 368 -12.21 22.59 -8.12
CA MET A 368 -11.80 22.14 -9.45
C MET A 368 -11.47 20.65 -9.35
N GLY A 369 -12.50 19.84 -9.10
CA GLY A 369 -12.55 18.51 -9.69
C GLY A 369 -12.75 18.69 -11.19
N GLY A 370 -11.68 18.53 -11.96
CA GLY A 370 -11.69 18.73 -13.41
C GLY A 370 -10.41 18.17 -14.01
N GLY A 371 -10.57 17.10 -14.78
CA GLY A 371 -9.50 16.18 -15.17
C GLY A 371 -8.26 16.82 -15.80
N MET A 372 -7.12 16.16 -15.59
CA MET A 372 -5.92 16.32 -16.41
C MET A 372 -6.16 15.70 -17.80
N GLY A 373 -7.06 16.31 -18.58
CA GLY A 373 -7.29 16.00 -19.98
C GLY A 373 -6.56 16.98 -20.89
N GLY A 374 -5.43 16.55 -21.46
CA GLY A 374 -4.93 16.99 -22.76
C GLY A 374 -4.60 18.47 -22.98
N MET A 375 -3.41 18.90 -22.56
CA MET A 375 -2.74 20.03 -23.24
C MET A 375 -2.06 19.51 -24.51
N GLN A 376 -2.81 19.46 -25.60
CA GLN A 376 -2.23 19.39 -26.94
C GLN A 376 -1.57 20.75 -27.24
N PRO A 377 -0.28 20.81 -27.64
CA PRO A 377 0.34 22.08 -27.97
C PRO A 377 -0.21 22.57 -29.31
N ASP A 378 -1.08 23.57 -29.24
CA ASP A 378 -1.61 24.24 -30.41
C ASP A 378 -0.48 25.00 -31.12
N THR A 379 -0.18 24.57 -32.34
CA THR A 379 0.87 25.13 -33.18
C THR A 379 0.43 26.46 -33.78
N ASN A 380 0.71 27.59 -33.12
CA ASN A 380 1.03 28.87 -33.80
C ASN A 380 1.31 30.00 -32.82
N THR A 381 2.58 30.27 -32.52
CA THR A 381 3.12 31.64 -32.54
C THR A 381 4.63 31.58 -32.68
N GLN A 382 5.11 32.31 -33.67
CA GLN A 382 6.50 32.44 -34.10
C GLN A 382 7.18 33.57 -33.30
N SER A 383 8.51 33.44 -33.10
CA SER A 383 9.48 34.48 -32.64
C SER A 383 9.65 34.63 -31.13
N GLU A 384 10.84 34.67 -30.50
CA GLU A 384 12.24 34.84 -30.92
C GLU A 384 13.16 34.33 -29.79
N MET A 385 14.21 33.55 -30.08
CA MET A 385 15.28 33.25 -29.12
C MET A 385 16.33 34.37 -29.12
N PRO A 386 16.83 34.85 -27.96
CA PRO A 386 18.03 35.69 -27.92
C PRO A 386 19.30 34.86 -28.18
N ALA A 387 20.19 35.39 -29.02
CA ALA A 387 21.47 34.79 -29.38
C ALA A 387 22.48 34.80 -28.21
N LEU A 388 23.25 33.70 -28.09
CA LEU A 388 24.41 33.57 -27.20
C LEU A 388 25.65 34.30 -27.80
N PRO A 389 26.52 34.94 -26.99
CA PRO A 389 27.78 35.53 -27.48
C PRO A 389 28.86 34.50 -27.86
N ASP A 390 29.56 34.79 -28.96
CA ASP A 390 30.55 33.96 -29.68
C ASP A 390 31.95 33.82 -29.02
N ASP A 391 32.10 33.45 -27.74
CA ASP A 391 33.46 33.23 -27.18
C ASP A 391 33.55 32.14 -26.09
N MET A 392 33.17 30.91 -26.42
CA MET A 392 33.73 29.73 -25.74
C MET A 392 34.19 28.68 -26.76
N GLU A 393 35.51 28.55 -26.90
CA GLU A 393 36.14 27.41 -27.56
C GLU A 393 35.93 26.14 -26.73
N MET A 394 35.23 25.16 -27.30
CA MET A 394 35.14 23.79 -26.77
C MET A 394 36.46 23.04 -27.05
N PRO A 395 37.06 22.33 -26.08
CA PRO A 395 38.22 21.49 -26.32
C PRO A 395 37.88 20.29 -27.24
N GLU A 396 38.63 20.11 -28.32
CA GLU A 396 38.55 18.93 -29.18
C GLU A 396 39.01 17.68 -28.42
N GLY A 397 38.14 16.67 -28.26
CA GLY A 397 38.54 15.37 -27.70
C GLY A 397 37.47 14.45 -27.12
N MET A 398 36.18 14.80 -27.10
CA MET A 398 35.13 13.85 -26.72
C MET A 398 34.41 13.30 -27.95
N GLU A 399 34.75 12.07 -28.32
CA GLU A 399 33.87 11.24 -29.14
C GLU A 399 32.62 10.90 -28.32
N MET A 400 31.44 11.25 -28.85
CA MET A 400 30.16 10.76 -28.34
C MET A 400 30.11 9.23 -28.50
N PRO A 401 29.90 8.43 -27.44
CA PRO A 401 29.70 7.00 -27.60
C PRO A 401 28.40 6.76 -28.37
N GLN A 402 28.50 6.04 -29.48
CA GLN A 402 27.35 5.50 -30.20
C GLN A 402 26.61 4.51 -29.30
N MET A 403 25.29 4.67 -29.19
CA MET A 403 24.40 3.68 -28.58
C MET A 403 24.55 2.34 -29.32
N PRO A 404 24.84 1.23 -28.62
CA PRO A 404 24.76 -0.08 -29.25
C PRO A 404 23.31 -0.44 -29.52
N GLN A 405 22.98 -0.65 -30.80
CA GLN A 405 21.89 -1.54 -31.19
C GLN A 405 22.31 -2.97 -30.82
N ASP A 406 21.41 -3.64 -30.11
CA ASP A 406 21.43 -5.06 -29.74
C ASP A 406 22.53 -5.50 -28.75
N GLY A 407 22.12 -5.72 -27.49
CA GLY A 407 22.90 -6.37 -26.45
C GLY A 407 21.99 -6.99 -25.40
N GLU A 408 21.96 -8.32 -25.38
CA GLU A 408 21.20 -9.19 -24.48
C GLU A 408 21.33 -8.78 -23.00
N MET A 409 20.19 -8.68 -22.29
CA MET A 409 20.19 -8.56 -20.84
C MET A 409 20.83 -9.82 -20.21
N PRO A 410 21.82 -9.69 -19.32
CA PRO A 410 22.31 -10.82 -18.54
C PRO A 410 21.25 -11.17 -17.50
N GLY A 411 20.68 -12.37 -17.65
CA GLY A 411 19.62 -12.86 -16.79
C GLY A 411 20.06 -13.22 -15.37
N GLY A 412 19.06 -13.22 -14.49
CA GLY A 412 18.93 -14.19 -13.40
C GLY A 412 19.89 -14.00 -12.23
N GLY A 413 19.62 -12.99 -11.40
CA GLY A 413 19.98 -13.01 -9.99
C GLY A 413 18.70 -13.11 -9.17
N GLN A 414 18.28 -14.33 -8.81
CA GLN A 414 17.30 -14.54 -7.75
C GLN A 414 17.97 -14.22 -6.41
N MET A 415 17.43 -13.24 -5.69
CA MET A 415 17.73 -12.96 -4.28
C MET A 415 16.55 -13.43 -3.42
N PRO A 416 16.76 -13.73 -2.13
CA PRO A 416 15.78 -14.39 -1.29
C PRO A 416 14.72 -13.42 -0.75
N GLY A 417 13.45 -13.73 -1.02
CA GLY A 417 12.27 -13.48 -0.17
C GLY A 417 12.09 -12.12 0.51
N GLY A 418 12.04 -11.02 -0.23
CA GLY A 418 11.43 -9.76 0.23
C GLY A 418 10.18 -9.48 -0.62
N ASP A 419 9.01 -9.45 0.01
CA ASP A 419 7.70 -9.52 -0.66
C ASP A 419 7.14 -8.22 -1.25
N GLU A 420 7.89 -7.10 -1.25
CA GLU A 420 7.26 -5.79 -1.49
C GLU A 420 8.07 -4.83 -2.36
N ARG A 421 8.30 -5.20 -3.63
CA ARG A 421 8.59 -4.19 -4.66
C ARG A 421 7.34 -3.37 -4.97
N GLU A 422 7.08 -2.35 -4.14
CA GLU A 422 6.12 -1.28 -4.43
C GLU A 422 6.74 -0.21 -5.36
N GLY A 423 7.46 -0.65 -6.41
CA GLY A 423 8.14 0.23 -7.34
C GLY A 423 7.22 0.70 -8.46
N ALA A 424 6.74 1.94 -8.40
CA ALA A 424 5.98 2.56 -9.48
C ALA A 424 6.82 2.66 -10.77
N GLY A 425 6.50 1.83 -11.75
CA GLY A 425 7.01 2.00 -13.11
C GLY A 425 6.51 3.33 -13.71
N PRO A 426 7.33 4.03 -14.53
CA PRO A 426 6.94 5.32 -15.08
C PRO A 426 5.89 5.15 -16.19
N GLY A 427 4.62 5.42 -15.86
CA GLY A 427 3.59 5.79 -16.84
C GLY A 427 2.53 4.72 -17.13
N GLY A 428 1.51 4.67 -16.27
CA GLY A 428 0.18 4.14 -16.55
C GLY A 428 -0.76 4.76 -15.52
N GLY A 429 -1.85 5.41 -15.95
CA GLY A 429 -2.89 5.80 -15.01
C GLY A 429 -3.50 4.54 -14.39
N SER A 430 -3.85 4.57 -13.11
CA SER A 430 -4.54 3.45 -12.47
C SER A 430 -5.91 3.27 -13.13
N ASP A 431 -6.09 2.18 -13.89
CA ASP A 431 -7.39 1.80 -14.49
C ASP A 431 -8.26 1.01 -13.48
N SER A 432 -8.05 1.26 -12.18
CA SER A 432 -8.88 0.77 -11.07
C SER A 432 -10.29 1.40 -11.07
N GLY A 433 -10.55 2.35 -11.97
CA GLY A 433 -11.82 3.06 -12.11
C GLY A 433 -12.95 2.24 -12.76
N ILE A 434 -12.66 1.16 -13.50
CA ILE A 434 -13.68 0.48 -14.32
C ILE A 434 -14.94 0.05 -13.54
N LEU A 435 -14.80 -0.46 -12.31
CA LEU A 435 -15.94 -0.82 -11.47
C LEU A 435 -16.78 0.42 -11.11
N LYS A 436 -16.12 1.52 -10.70
CA LYS A 436 -16.77 2.80 -10.37
C LYS A 436 -17.51 3.37 -11.57
N GLU A 437 -16.81 3.45 -12.70
CA GLU A 437 -17.29 4.09 -13.91
C GLU A 437 -18.54 3.38 -14.43
N ARG A 438 -18.48 2.06 -14.61
CA ARG A 438 -19.64 1.29 -15.08
C ARG A 438 -20.80 1.32 -14.09
N PHE A 439 -20.52 1.34 -12.78
CA PHE A 439 -21.56 1.47 -11.76
C PHE A 439 -22.28 2.82 -11.82
N LEU A 440 -21.55 3.93 -11.93
CA LEU A 440 -22.12 5.27 -11.98
C LEU A 440 -22.75 5.61 -13.35
N ASP A 441 -22.35 4.95 -14.42
CA ASP A 441 -22.96 5.09 -15.75
C ASP A 441 -24.28 4.33 -15.89
N ASN A 442 -24.54 3.34 -15.03
CA ASN A 442 -25.82 2.62 -14.97
C ASN A 442 -26.88 3.41 -14.17
N GLU A 443 -28.07 3.59 -14.74
CA GLU A 443 -29.13 4.42 -14.13
C GLU A 443 -29.65 3.87 -12.79
N GLU A 444 -29.77 2.54 -12.62
CA GLU A 444 -30.29 1.93 -11.40
C GLU A 444 -29.26 1.98 -10.27
N PHE A 445 -28.01 1.64 -10.56
CA PHE A 445 -26.90 1.74 -9.61
C PHE A 445 -26.58 3.19 -9.22
N TYR A 446 -26.66 4.13 -10.18
CA TYR A 446 -26.53 5.55 -9.87
C TYR A 446 -27.61 6.04 -8.90
N ALA A 447 -28.85 5.57 -9.05
CA ALA A 447 -29.92 5.89 -8.11
C ALA A 447 -29.65 5.33 -6.70
N MET A 448 -29.05 4.13 -6.59
CA MET A 448 -28.60 3.58 -5.30
C MET A 448 -27.53 4.47 -4.65
N TYR A 449 -26.55 4.94 -5.43
CA TYR A 449 -25.52 5.87 -4.97
C TYR A 449 -26.13 7.20 -4.49
N GLU A 450 -27.05 7.80 -5.24
CA GLU A 450 -27.70 9.06 -4.85
C GLU A 450 -28.50 8.90 -3.55
N GLN A 451 -29.21 7.78 -3.41
CA GLN A 451 -29.92 7.46 -2.18
C GLN A 451 -28.95 7.31 -1.00
N ALA A 452 -27.90 6.51 -1.15
CA ALA A 452 -26.89 6.29 -0.11
C ALA A 452 -26.24 7.62 0.32
N TYR A 453 -25.90 8.49 -0.64
CA TYR A 453 -25.36 9.82 -0.35
C TYR A 453 -26.33 10.66 0.47
N SER A 454 -27.61 10.73 0.08
CA SER A 454 -28.61 11.53 0.80
C SER A 454 -28.78 11.04 2.24
N GLU A 455 -28.85 9.72 2.44
CA GLU A 455 -28.99 9.11 3.76
C GLU A 455 -27.76 9.38 4.64
N LEU A 456 -26.56 9.24 4.08
CA LEU A 456 -25.31 9.53 4.79
C LEU A 456 -25.13 11.02 5.08
N TYR A 457 -25.54 11.91 4.18
CA TYR A 457 -25.53 13.35 4.45
C TYR A 457 -26.44 13.68 5.63
N GLU A 458 -27.66 13.12 5.67
CA GLU A 458 -28.57 13.30 6.80
C GLU A 458 -27.96 12.77 8.10
N GLN A 459 -27.38 11.57 8.06
CA GLN A 459 -26.81 10.89 9.22
C GLN A 459 -25.56 11.56 9.77
N LEU A 460 -24.61 11.93 8.91
CA LEU A 460 -23.27 12.36 9.32
C LEU A 460 -23.16 13.88 9.42
N ILE A 461 -23.76 14.60 8.47
CA ILE A 461 -23.59 16.06 8.32
C ILE A 461 -24.76 16.80 8.95
N ALA A 462 -25.99 16.56 8.48
CA ALA A 462 -27.17 17.33 8.91
C ALA A 462 -27.54 17.07 10.39
N SER A 463 -27.23 15.89 10.91
CA SER A 463 -27.42 15.54 12.32
C SER A 463 -26.51 16.32 13.28
N GLY A 464 -25.38 16.83 12.79
CA GLY A 464 -24.31 17.43 13.60
C GLY A 464 -23.24 16.44 14.08
N TYR A 465 -23.34 15.15 13.77
CA TYR A 465 -22.39 14.11 14.21
C TYR A 465 -20.94 14.44 13.85
N ALA A 466 -20.68 14.81 12.59
CA ALA A 466 -19.33 15.15 12.15
C ALA A 466 -18.74 16.35 12.89
N GLU A 467 -19.56 17.36 13.22
CA GLU A 467 -19.10 18.54 13.96
C GLU A 467 -18.81 18.21 15.43
N GLU A 468 -19.67 17.43 16.09
CA GLU A 468 -19.46 16.98 17.47
C GLU A 468 -18.18 16.14 17.58
N THR A 469 -18.04 15.13 16.73
CA THR A 469 -16.88 14.25 16.65
C THR A 469 -15.60 15.05 16.40
N LEU A 470 -15.60 15.97 15.44
CA LEU A 470 -14.42 16.80 15.15
C LEU A 470 -13.95 17.65 16.36
N ASN A 471 -14.87 18.12 17.20
CA ASN A 471 -14.51 18.85 18.42
C ASN A 471 -13.87 17.94 19.47
N GLU A 472 -14.37 16.71 19.61
CA GLU A 472 -13.79 15.71 20.50
C GLU A 472 -12.38 15.30 20.03
N LEU A 473 -12.21 15.07 18.74
CA LEU A 473 -10.91 14.74 18.15
C LEU A 473 -9.89 15.86 18.31
N ALA A 474 -10.28 17.11 18.08
CA ALA A 474 -9.39 18.26 18.30
C ALA A 474 -8.92 18.33 19.76
N THR A 475 -9.81 18.03 20.72
CA THR A 475 -9.45 18.00 22.15
C THR A 475 -8.45 16.87 22.45
N ARG A 476 -8.71 15.65 21.95
CA ARG A 476 -7.83 14.49 22.16
C ARG A 476 -6.46 14.69 21.50
N ALA A 477 -6.42 15.31 20.32
CA ALA A 477 -5.18 15.64 19.62
C ALA A 477 -4.34 16.67 20.39
N GLU A 478 -4.97 17.72 20.94
CA GLU A 478 -4.27 18.69 21.81
C GLU A 478 -3.72 18.03 23.08
N GLU A 479 -4.45 17.07 23.68
CA GLU A 479 -3.98 16.29 24.82
C GLU A 479 -2.76 15.40 24.47
N ALA A 480 -2.69 14.91 23.23
CA ALA A 480 -1.55 14.17 22.70
C ALA A 480 -0.34 15.06 22.35
N GLY A 481 -0.53 16.38 22.31
CA GLY A 481 0.52 17.37 22.09
C GLY A 481 0.48 18.08 20.74
N ASP A 482 -0.58 17.92 19.93
CA ASP A 482 -0.71 18.62 18.65
C ASP A 482 -1.23 20.05 18.84
N GLU A 483 -0.34 21.04 18.68
CA GLU A 483 -0.68 22.46 18.80
C GLU A 483 -1.45 23.01 17.58
N GLY A 484 -1.46 22.29 16.45
CA GLY A 484 -2.13 22.66 15.20
C GLY A 484 -3.58 22.17 15.08
N ALA A 485 -3.96 21.19 15.90
CA ALA A 485 -5.23 20.47 15.88
C ALA A 485 -6.48 21.36 15.68
N THR A 486 -6.65 22.38 16.54
CA THR A 486 -7.81 23.28 16.48
C THR A 486 -7.87 24.07 15.15
N THR A 487 -6.73 24.49 14.61
CA THR A 487 -6.67 25.23 13.34
C THR A 487 -7.12 24.34 12.18
N VAL A 488 -6.66 23.09 12.17
CA VAL A 488 -7.06 22.13 11.15
C VAL A 488 -8.55 21.80 11.25
N ALA A 489 -9.05 21.57 12.48
CA ALA A 489 -10.47 21.34 12.73
C ALA A 489 -11.36 22.50 12.24
N GLU A 490 -10.94 23.76 12.38
CA GLU A 490 -11.70 24.91 11.84
C GLU A 490 -11.85 24.87 10.32
N SER A 491 -10.80 24.47 9.61
CA SER A 491 -10.82 24.38 8.15
C SER A 491 -11.64 23.19 7.66
N ILE A 492 -11.53 22.03 8.32
CA ILE A 492 -12.41 20.87 8.07
C ILE A 492 -13.87 21.27 8.30
N ARG A 493 -14.19 21.95 9.41
CA ARG A 493 -15.55 22.41 9.72
C ARG A 493 -16.12 23.31 8.62
N SER A 494 -15.33 24.25 8.11
CA SER A 494 -15.75 25.08 6.97
C SER A 494 -16.08 24.26 5.73
N SER A 495 -15.38 23.15 5.55
CA SER A 495 -15.51 22.27 4.38
C SER A 495 -16.76 21.40 4.49
N LEU A 496 -16.99 20.79 5.65
CA LEU A 496 -18.23 20.07 5.97
C LEU A 496 -19.47 20.96 5.80
N ALA A 497 -19.39 22.22 6.26
CA ALA A 497 -20.48 23.18 6.11
C ALA A 497 -20.75 23.59 4.64
N SER A 498 -19.82 23.31 3.72
CA SER A 498 -19.97 23.59 2.29
C SER A 498 -20.56 22.42 1.49
N LEU A 499 -20.71 21.24 2.12
CA LEU A 499 -21.27 20.06 1.47
C LEU A 499 -22.76 20.27 1.13
N SER A 500 -23.13 19.81 -0.06
CA SER A 500 -24.50 19.80 -0.56
C SER A 500 -25.25 18.56 -0.05
N GLU A 501 -26.54 18.72 0.25
CA GLU A 501 -27.45 17.61 0.61
C GLU A 501 -27.64 16.63 -0.56
N THR A 502 -27.55 17.11 -1.80
CA THR A 502 -27.57 16.25 -2.99
C THR A 502 -26.16 15.95 -3.45
N ALA A 503 -25.94 14.70 -3.88
CA ALA A 503 -24.68 14.25 -4.46
C ALA A 503 -24.28 15.15 -5.64
N PRO A 504 -22.99 15.52 -5.76
CA PRO A 504 -22.51 16.18 -6.96
C PRO A 504 -22.66 15.24 -8.17
N GLN A 505 -22.88 15.82 -9.34
CA GLN A 505 -22.89 15.03 -10.57
C GLN A 505 -21.48 14.49 -10.83
N PRO A 506 -21.35 13.22 -11.27
CA PRO A 506 -20.09 12.67 -11.74
C PRO A 506 -19.50 13.62 -12.79
N SER A 507 -18.25 14.06 -12.62
CA SER A 507 -17.65 15.04 -13.55
C SER A 507 -17.60 14.46 -14.97
N ALA A 508 -17.82 15.27 -16.00
CA ALA A 508 -17.94 14.85 -17.41
C ALA A 508 -16.67 14.22 -18.07
N GLY A 509 -15.68 13.80 -17.27
CA GLY A 509 -14.72 12.76 -17.66
C GLY A 509 -15.28 11.34 -17.49
N MET A 510 -16.42 11.21 -16.81
CA MET A 510 -17.22 10.00 -16.62
C MET A 510 -18.34 9.98 -17.66
N GLY A 511 -18.48 8.86 -18.35
CA GLY A 511 -19.17 8.72 -19.63
C GLY A 511 -20.69 8.81 -19.56
N ARG A 512 -21.25 10.01 -19.42
CA ARG A 512 -22.63 10.25 -19.89
C ARG A 512 -22.63 10.72 -21.35
N PRO A 513 -23.17 9.95 -22.31
CA PRO A 513 -23.59 10.56 -23.57
C PRO A 513 -24.70 11.56 -23.23
N ASP A 514 -24.52 12.81 -23.66
CA ASP A 514 -25.50 13.89 -23.51
C ASP A 514 -26.93 13.36 -23.75
N GLN A 515 -27.76 13.30 -22.70
CA GLN A 515 -29.20 13.28 -22.90
C GLN A 515 -29.55 14.65 -23.47
N GLU A 516 -29.63 14.74 -24.80
CA GLU A 516 -30.35 15.80 -25.48
C GLU A 516 -31.71 15.93 -24.80
N THR A 517 -31.89 17.02 -24.05
CA THR A 517 -33.20 17.48 -23.62
C THR A 517 -34.02 17.73 -24.87
N THR A 518 -34.78 16.73 -25.31
CA THR A 518 -35.90 16.93 -26.21
C THR A 518 -36.98 17.65 -25.43
N GLU A 519 -36.89 18.98 -25.36
CA GLU A 519 -38.06 19.81 -25.11
C GLU A 519 -38.96 19.74 -26.35
N ASP A 520 -39.98 18.89 -26.26
CA ASP A 520 -41.17 18.95 -27.10
C ASP A 520 -42.03 20.16 -26.69
N VAL A 521 -42.11 21.17 -27.58
CA VAL A 521 -43.29 21.94 -28.07
C VAL A 521 -42.93 23.38 -28.47
#